data_AF-A0A661C077-F1
#
_entry.id   AF-A0A661C077-F1
#
_cell.length_a   1.000
_cell.length_b   1.000
_cell.length_c   1.000
_cell.angle_alpha   90.00
_cell.angle_beta   90.00
_cell.angle_gamma   90.00
#
_symmetry.space_group_name_H-M   'P 1'
#
loop_
_entity.id
_entity.type
_entity.pdbx_description
1 polymer ?
#
loop_
_entity_poly.entity_id
_entity_poly.type
_entity_poly.pdbx_seq_one_letter_code
_entity_poly.pdbx_strand_id
1 'polypeptide(L)' 'MHFEFKKPVYFGDTITCNFTISDIDKRGRARADVICTNQAGHTVFEAWITGMLPASPEVEVLAAMVSEGDPTNGEKREV' A
#
# COMPACT_ATOMS: atom_id res chain seq x y z
N MET A 1 -11.90 10.19 0.93
CA MET A 1 -10.53 9.90 1.42
C MET A 1 -10.28 10.82 2.59
N HIS A 2 -9.47 10.40 3.56
CA HIS A 2 -9.12 11.19 4.74
C HIS A 2 -7.67 10.96 5.11
N PHE A 3 -7.01 12.01 5.58
CA PHE A 3 -5.57 12.03 5.84
C PHE A 3 -5.29 12.81 7.12
N GLU A 4 -4.59 12.18 8.06
CA GLU A 4 -4.18 12.77 9.32
C GLU A 4 -2.67 12.69 9.49
N PHE A 5 -2.01 13.84 9.45
CA PHE A 5 -0.58 13.97 9.71
C PHE A 5 -0.38 14.20 11.20
N LYS A 6 0.00 13.15 11.92
CA LYS A 6 0.10 13.17 13.39
C LYS A 6 1.41 13.80 13.87
N LYS A 7 2.50 13.57 13.15
CA LYS A 7 3.87 14.03 13.50
C LYS A 7 4.69 14.29 12.23
N PRO A 8 5.65 15.23 12.26
CA PRO A 8 6.59 15.41 11.17
C PRO A 8 7.50 14.18 11.01
N VAL A 9 7.96 13.94 9.79
CA VAL A 9 8.99 12.95 9.44
C VAL A 9 10.23 13.70 9.01
N TYR A 10 11.40 13.28 9.48
CA TYR A 10 12.67 13.93 9.19
C TYR A 10 13.57 13.06 8.31
N PHE A 11 14.61 13.67 7.73
CA PHE A 11 15.62 12.93 6.98
C PHE A 11 16.26 11.85 7.87
N GLY A 12 16.37 10.64 7.34
CA GLY A 12 16.90 9.48 8.05
C GLY A 12 15.85 8.66 8.82
N ASP A 13 14.61 9.14 8.96
CA ASP A 13 13.53 8.32 9.50
C ASP A 13 13.20 7.15 8.56
N THR A 14 12.97 5.98 9.15
CA THR A 14 12.45 4.81 8.43
C THR A 14 10.98 4.67 8.77
N ILE A 15 10.12 4.67 7.74
CA ILE A 15 8.67 4.56 7.90
C ILE A 15 8.20 3.18 7.48
N THR A 16 7.47 2.50 8.37
CA THR A 16 6.74 1.28 8.05
C THR A 16 5.27 1.63 7.81
N CYS A 17 4.75 1.24 6.66
CA CYS A 17 3.36 1.45 6.27
C CYS A 17 2.59 0.12 6.38
N ASN A 18 1.58 0.08 7.25
CA ASN A 18 0.59 -0.99 7.27
C ASN A 18 -0.59 -0.56 6.42
N PHE A 19 -0.79 -1.27 5.31
CA PHE A 19 -1.86 -1.02 4.35
C PHE A 19 -2.86 -2.16 4.38
N THR A 20 -4.07 -1.90 4.89
CA THR A 20 -5.10 -2.93 5.03
C THR A 20 -6.28 -2.61 4.13
N ILE A 21 -6.61 -3.50 3.19
CA ILE A 21 -7.88 -3.43 2.46
C ILE A 21 -8.99 -3.84 3.43
N SER A 22 -9.86 -2.91 3.79
CA SER A 22 -10.90 -3.12 4.81
C SER A 22 -12.28 -3.41 4.23
N ASP A 23 -12.53 -3.02 2.98
CA ASP A 23 -13.78 -3.31 2.29
C ASP A 23 -13.58 -3.33 0.77
N ILE A 24 -14.38 -4.11 0.05
CA ILE A 24 -14.43 -4.15 -1.42
C ILE A 24 -15.88 -4.19 -1.85
N ASP A 25 -16.32 -3.18 -2.59
CA ASP A 25 -17.69 -3.13 -3.07
C ASP A 25 -17.92 -4.02 -4.32
N LYS A 26 -19.20 -4.19 -4.68
CA LYS A 26 -19.60 -5.01 -5.84
C LYS A 26 -19.09 -4.51 -7.20
N ARG A 27 -18.60 -3.27 -7.26
CA ARG A 27 -18.05 -2.65 -8.47
C ARG A 27 -16.53 -2.75 -8.50
N GLY A 28 -15.91 -3.39 -7.51
CA GLY A 28 -14.45 -3.54 -7.39
C GLY A 28 -13.76 -2.32 -6.79
N ARG A 29 -14.50 -1.39 -6.17
CA ARG A 29 -13.89 -0.29 -5.42
C ARG A 29 -13.53 -0.79 -4.02
N ALA A 30 -12.24 -0.76 -3.71
CA ALA A 30 -11.72 -1.07 -2.39
C ALA A 30 -11.63 0.18 -1.51
N ARG A 31 -11.84 0.02 -0.21
CA ARG A 31 -11.39 0.92 0.84
C ARG A 31 -10.14 0.32 1.48
N ALA A 32 -9.14 1.15 1.76
CA ALA A 32 -7.99 0.76 2.54
C ALA A 32 -7.75 1.73 3.69
N ASP A 33 -7.44 1.18 4.86
CA ASP A 33 -6.97 1.92 6.03
C ASP A 33 -5.44 1.82 6.10
N VAL A 34 -4.79 2.94 6.38
CA VAL A 34 -3.34 3.11 6.30
C VAL A 34 -2.82 3.65 7.62
N ILE A 35 -1.85 2.96 8.21
CA ILE A 35 -1.14 3.42 9.41
C ILE A 35 0.35 3.38 9.12
N CYS A 36 0.99 4.55 9.19
CA CYS A 36 2.43 4.70 9.05
C CYS A 36 3.08 4.99 10.40
N THR A 37 4.06 4.17 10.78
CA THR A 37 4.87 4.33 11.99
C THR A 37 6.33 4.60 11.65
N ASN A 38 7.02 5.40 12.46
CA ASN A 38 8.48 5.53 12.34
C ASN A 38 9.22 4.41 13.09
N GLN A 39 10.55 4.40 13.03
CA GLN A 39 11.42 3.41 13.69
C GLN A 39 11.29 3.36 15.23
N ALA A 40 10.73 4.40 15.85
CA ALA A 40 10.44 4.41 17.29
C ALA A 40 9.03 3.88 17.62
N GLY A 41 8.28 3.39 16.63
CA GLY A 41 6.92 2.91 16.78
C GLY A 41 5.86 4.00 16.90
N HIS A 42 6.21 5.28 16.70
CA HIS A 42 5.23 6.36 16.74
C HIS A 42 4.44 6.43 15.44
N THR A 43 3.11 6.50 15.53
CA THR A 43 2.28 6.84 14.38
C THR A 43 2.57 8.26 13.92
N VAL A 44 2.98 8.40 12.66
CA VAL A 44 3.27 9.68 12.01
C VAL A 44 2.17 10.09 11.04
N PHE A 45 1.46 9.10 10.47
CA PHE A 45 0.40 9.32 9.49
C PHE A 45 -0.66 8.23 9.58
N GLU A 46 -1.91 8.64 9.52
CA GLU A 46 -3.08 7.76 9.42
C GLU A 46 -3.95 8.23 8.27
N ALA A 47 -4.54 7.30 7.53
CA ALA A 47 -5.44 7.65 6.45
C ALA A 47 -6.45 6.54 6.18
N TRP A 48 -7.50 6.92 5.48
CA TRP A 48 -8.25 5.97 4.67
C TRP A 48 -8.39 6.46 3.25
N ILE A 49 -8.15 5.54 2.32
CA ILE A 49 -8.20 5.79 0.90
C ILE A 49 -9.15 4.82 0.22
N THR A 50 -9.48 5.11 -1.03
CA THR A 50 -10.26 4.20 -1.87
C THR A 50 -9.57 4.04 -3.21
N GLY A 51 -9.62 2.85 -3.80
CA GLY A 51 -9.03 2.55 -5.11
C GLY A 51 -9.89 1.57 -5.89
N MET A 52 -9.65 1.45 -7.19
CA MET A 52 -10.22 0.36 -8.00
C MET A 52 -9.24 -0.80 -7.98
N LEU A 53 -9.74 -2.00 -7.72
CA LEU A 53 -8.93 -3.20 -7.88
C LEU A 53 -8.76 -3.51 -9.39
N PRO A 54 -7.64 -4.16 -9.77
CA PRO A 54 -7.47 -4.72 -11.10
C PRO A 54 -8.66 -5.61 -11.50
N ALA A 55 -9.18 -5.45 -12.71
CA ALA A 55 -10.14 -6.39 -13.30
C ALA A 55 -9.39 -7.46 -14.12
N SER A 56 -10.11 -8.39 -14.75
CA SER A 56 -9.50 -9.56 -15.38
C SER A 56 -8.35 -9.23 -16.36
N PRO A 57 -8.46 -8.24 -17.26
CA PRO A 57 -7.35 -7.90 -18.16
C PRO A 57 -6.14 -7.35 -17.41
N GLU A 58 -6.34 -6.51 -16.39
CA GLU A 58 -5.23 -5.98 -15.60
C GLU A 58 -4.57 -7.06 -14.72
N VAL A 59 -5.35 -8.04 -14.22
CA VAL A 59 -4.82 -9.18 -13.46
C VAL A 59 -3.88 -10.03 -14.31
N GLU A 60 -4.22 -10.29 -15.58
CA GLU A 60 -3.35 -11.03 -16.50
C GLU A 60 -2.02 -10.31 -16.74
N VAL A 61 -2.06 -8.98 -16.93
CA VAL A 61 -0.87 -8.15 -17.08
C VAL A 61 -0.01 -8.19 -15.80
N LEU A 62 -0.62 -8.03 -14.63
CA LEU A 62 0.10 -8.08 -13.35
C LEU A 62 0.76 -9.45 -13.12
N ALA A 63 0.09 -10.55 -13.49
CA ALA A 63 0.66 -11.89 -13.39
C ALA A 63 1.88 -12.07 -14.32
N ALA A 64 1.80 -11.56 -15.55
CA ALA A 64 2.92 -11.56 -16.49
C ALA A 64 4.11 -10.77 -15.93
N MET A 65 3.87 -9.54 -15.45
CA MET A 65 4.90 -8.68 -14.83
C MET A 65 5.61 -9.39 -13.67
N VAL A 66 4.86 -10.03 -12.77
CA VAL A 66 5.45 -10.81 -11.66
C VAL A 66 6.27 -12.00 -12.17
N SER A 67 5.80 -12.70 -13.21
CA SER A 67 6.51 -13.84 -13.79
C SER A 67 7.83 -13.46 -14.46
N GLU A 68 7.89 -12.26 -15.04
CA GLU A 68 9.09 -11.70 -15.69
C GLU A 68 10.08 -11.10 -14.68
N GLY A 69 9.72 -11.08 -13.38
CA GLY A 69 10.54 -10.55 -12.30
C GLY A 69 10.50 -9.03 -12.23
N ASP A 70 9.31 -8.44 -12.38
CA ASP A 70 9.06 -6.99 -12.36
C ASP A 70 10.03 -6.24 -11.44
N PRO A 71 11.01 -5.51 -12.01
CA PRO A 71 12.06 -4.86 -11.24
C PRO A 71 11.54 -3.69 -10.38
N THR A 72 10.30 -3.27 -10.61
CA THR A 72 9.63 -2.22 -9.83
C THR A 72 8.84 -2.78 -8.65
N ASN A 73 8.55 -4.08 -8.65
CA ASN A 73 7.94 -4.77 -7.53
C ASN A 73 9.03 -5.15 -6.52
N GLY A 74 9.17 -4.37 -5.44
CA GLY A 74 10.26 -4.46 -4.46
C GLY A 74 10.36 -5.77 -3.67
N GLU A 75 9.61 -6.81 -4.01
CA GLU A 75 9.79 -8.17 -3.51
C GLU A 75 11.09 -8.77 -4.09
N LYS A 76 12.19 -8.59 -3.37
CA LYS A 76 13.34 -9.49 -3.54
C LYS A 76 12.87 -10.87 -3.09
N ARG A 77 12.60 -11.79 -4.02
CA ARG A 77 12.54 -13.22 -3.69
C ARG A 77 13.91 -13.60 -3.14
N GLU A 78 14.01 -13.80 -1.83
CA GLU A 78 15.15 -14.50 -1.25
C GLU A 78 15.17 -15.91 -1.86
N VAL A 79 16.24 -16.22 -2.58
CA VAL A 79 16.58 -17.56 -3.08
C VAL A 79 17.51 -18.21 -2.07
#